data_AF-A0A9E5RBQ3-F1
#
_entry.id   AF-A0A9E5RBQ3-F1
#
_cell.length_a   1.000
_cell.length_b   1.000
_cell.length_c   1.000
_cell.angle_alpha   90.00
_cell.angle_beta   90.00
_cell.angle_gamma   90.00
#
_symmetry.space_group_name_H-M   'P 1'
#
loop_
_entity.id
_entity.type
_entity.pdbx_description
1 polymer ?
#
loop_
_entity_poly.entity_id
_entity_poly.type
_entity_poly.pdbx_seq_one_letter_code
_entity_poly.pdbx_strand_id
1 'polypeptide(L)'
;MDTSKGLKFLHFNTSSQGLDQKRFSKRMFHVWQNRTVAALALSPHGIRGVVKDFLALEPDTQLFIQMAVGVAFVSRDDNYSRKIGRDESVRQITEIDLEVVSININKTHIYVNLAPHQGVALTLRLNKKTGFSTITGQITGRAEDRP
;
A
#
# COMPACT_ATOMS: atom_id res chain seq x y z
N MET A 1 21.94 6.40 -7.44
CA MET A 1 20.68 7.17 -7.41
C MET A 1 20.21 7.24 -5.97
N ASP A 2 19.86 8.43 -5.48
CA ASP A 2 19.43 8.66 -4.11
C ASP A 2 18.01 8.10 -3.90
N THR A 3 17.93 6.83 -3.47
CA THR A 3 16.69 6.08 -3.25
C THR A 3 15.83 6.65 -2.11
N SER A 4 16.35 7.63 -1.35
CA SER A 4 15.62 8.31 -0.27
C SER A 4 14.49 9.23 -0.79
N LYS A 5 14.60 9.75 -2.02
CA LYS A 5 13.61 10.65 -2.64
C LYS A 5 12.46 9.86 -3.29
N GLY A 6 11.75 9.06 -2.51
CA GLY A 6 10.62 8.29 -3.04
C GLY A 6 9.97 7.35 -2.04
N LEU A 7 10.72 6.92 -1.03
CA LEU A 7 10.24 6.01 -0.01
C LEU A 7 9.13 6.65 0.85
N LYS A 8 7.99 5.98 0.90
CA LYS A 8 6.83 6.36 1.72
C LYS A 8 6.54 5.26 2.71
N PHE A 9 6.16 5.68 3.91
CA PHE A 9 5.73 4.79 4.98
C PHE A 9 4.25 4.97 5.24
N LEU A 10 3.50 3.87 5.16
CA LEU A 10 2.09 3.80 5.54
C LEU A 10 1.99 3.02 6.84
N HIS A 11 1.31 3.59 7.83
CA HIS A 11 1.11 2.94 9.11
C HIS A 11 -0.38 2.68 9.31
N PHE A 12 -0.73 1.42 9.50
CA PHE A 12 -2.09 0.98 9.75
C PHE A 12 -2.18 0.43 11.17
N ASN A 13 -2.95 1.14 11.99
CA ASN A 13 -3.32 0.63 13.30
C ASN A 13 -4.64 -0.13 13.12
N THR A 14 -4.63 -1.44 13.31
CA THR A 14 -5.84 -2.24 13.42
C THR A 14 -6.47 -1.97 14.79
N SER A 15 -7.02 -0.77 14.98
CA SER A 15 -7.92 -0.54 16.09
C SER A 15 -9.21 -1.31 15.82
N SER A 16 -9.76 -1.92 16.85
CA SER A 16 -10.94 -2.79 16.86
C SER A 16 -12.26 -2.10 16.45
N GLN A 17 -12.24 -1.03 15.65
CA GLN A 17 -13.43 -0.23 15.31
C GLN A 17 -14.27 -0.77 14.13
N GLY A 18 -13.92 -1.93 13.57
CA GLY A 18 -14.75 -2.60 12.56
C GLY A 18 -15.15 -4.04 12.91
N LEU A 19 -14.79 -4.53 14.09
CA LEU A 19 -15.03 -5.92 14.49
C LEU A 19 -15.92 -5.94 15.71
N ASP A 20 -17.10 -6.53 15.53
CA ASP A 20 -18.06 -6.85 16.58
C ASP A 20 -17.33 -7.62 17.70
N GLN A 21 -16.99 -6.89 18.77
CA GLN A 21 -16.11 -7.35 19.86
C GLN A 21 -16.65 -8.61 20.56
N LYS A 22 -17.94 -8.93 20.35
CA LYS A 22 -18.62 -10.08 20.95
C LYS A 22 -18.27 -11.42 20.31
N ARG A 23 -17.70 -11.46 19.10
CA ARG A 23 -17.44 -12.73 18.37
C ARG A 23 -16.00 -13.25 18.45
N PHE A 24 -15.06 -12.47 18.96
CA PHE A 24 -13.64 -12.84 18.92
C PHE A 24 -13.10 -13.12 20.32
N SER A 25 -12.55 -14.32 20.52
CA SER A 25 -11.90 -14.69 21.78
C SER A 25 -10.70 -13.77 22.05
N LYS A 26 -10.42 -13.47 23.33
CA LYS A 26 -9.28 -12.64 23.75
C LYS A 26 -7.93 -13.07 23.15
N ARG A 27 -7.76 -14.36 22.80
CA ARG A 27 -6.58 -14.87 22.07
C ARG A 27 -6.45 -14.33 20.64
N MET A 28 -7.54 -14.16 19.91
CA MET A 28 -7.52 -13.56 18.57
C MET A 28 -7.25 -12.04 18.61
N PHE A 29 -7.62 -11.36 19.70
CA PHE A 29 -7.31 -9.94 19.90
C PHE A 29 -5.79 -9.66 19.99
N HIS A 30 -5.00 -10.63 20.45
CA HIS A 30 -3.52 -10.52 20.49
C HIS A 30 -2.84 -10.68 19.12
N VAL A 31 -3.57 -11.07 18.06
CA VAL A 31 -3.02 -11.33 16.72
C VAL A 31 -3.11 -10.10 15.80
N TRP A 32 -3.75 -9.01 16.22
CA TRP A 32 -3.93 -7.82 15.39
C TRP A 32 -2.67 -6.95 15.38
N GLN A 33 -1.79 -7.30 14.45
CA GLN A 33 -0.50 -6.67 14.19
C GLN A 33 -0.68 -5.29 13.55
N ASN A 34 0.00 -4.28 14.10
CA ASN A 34 0.21 -3.02 13.39
C ASN A 34 0.93 -3.32 12.08
N ARG A 35 0.43 -2.80 10.96
CA ARG A 35 1.10 -2.97 9.65
C ARG A 35 1.83 -1.70 9.29
N THR A 36 3.10 -1.84 8.92
CA THR A 36 3.87 -0.75 8.31
C THR A 36 4.27 -1.16 6.90
N VAL A 37 3.94 -0.33 5.91
CA VAL A 37 4.33 -0.55 4.53
C VAL A 37 5.37 0.49 4.15
N ALA A 38 6.50 0.02 3.64
CA ALA A 38 7.48 0.81 2.92
C ALA A 38 7.22 0.63 1.42
N ALA A 39 6.98 1.71 0.70
CA ALA A 39 6.78 1.65 -0.75
C ALA A 39 7.43 2.85 -1.45
N LEU A 40 8.06 2.61 -2.60
CA LEU A 40 8.59 3.67 -3.44
C LEU A 40 7.47 4.29 -4.27
N ALA A 41 7.23 5.59 -4.07
CA ALA A 41 6.27 6.34 -4.88
C ALA A 41 6.76 6.47 -6.32
N LEU A 42 5.88 6.18 -7.28
CA LEU A 42 6.14 6.52 -8.67
C LEU A 42 6.24 8.02 -8.85
N SER A 43 7.13 8.44 -9.75
CA SER A 43 7.23 9.84 -10.13
C SER A 43 5.91 10.32 -10.78
N PRO A 44 5.66 11.63 -10.79
CA PRO A 44 4.50 12.21 -11.49
C PRO A 44 4.45 11.86 -12.97
N HIS A 45 5.60 11.65 -13.61
CA HIS A 45 5.68 11.21 -15.00
C HIS A 45 5.34 9.72 -15.12
N GLY A 46 5.82 8.89 -14.18
CA GLY A 46 5.48 7.47 -14.10
C GLY A 46 3.97 7.24 -13.98
N ILE A 47 3.29 7.96 -13.07
CA ILE A 47 1.83 7.84 -12.92
C ILE A 47 1.10 8.24 -14.23
N ARG A 48 1.54 9.29 -14.91
CA ARG A 48 0.94 9.69 -16.19
C ARG A 48 1.19 8.65 -17.29
N GLY A 49 2.36 8.01 -17.30
CA GLY A 49 2.67 6.89 -18.18
C GLY A 49 1.70 5.74 -17.98
N VAL A 50 1.57 5.25 -16.73
CA VAL A 50 0.63 4.17 -16.37
C VAL A 50 -0.80 4.48 -16.82
N VAL A 51 -1.26 5.72 -16.62
CA VAL A 51 -2.59 6.15 -17.07
C VAL A 51 -2.72 6.09 -18.59
N LYS A 52 -1.72 6.57 -19.32
CA LYS A 52 -1.72 6.54 -20.78
C LYS A 52 -1.77 5.11 -21.29
N ASP A 53 -0.94 4.24 -20.71
CA ASP A 53 -0.86 2.84 -21.10
C ASP A 53 -2.19 2.14 -20.81
N PHE A 54 -2.74 2.31 -19.61
CA PHE A 54 -4.04 1.75 -19.22
C PHE A 54 -5.19 2.18 -20.14
N LEU A 55 -5.23 3.44 -20.56
CA LEU A 55 -6.26 3.96 -21.47
C LEU A 55 -6.08 3.49 -22.93
N ALA A 56 -4.89 3.03 -23.28
CA ALA A 56 -4.58 2.51 -24.61
C ALA A 56 -4.73 0.98 -24.71
N LEU A 57 -4.98 0.30 -23.58
CA LEU A 57 -5.15 -1.14 -23.55
C LEU A 57 -6.46 -1.58 -24.21
N GLU A 58 -6.40 -2.73 -24.84
CA GLU A 58 -7.59 -3.44 -25.29
C GLU A 58 -8.43 -3.85 -24.08
N PRO A 59 -9.76 -3.94 -24.24
CA PRO A 59 -10.63 -4.57 -23.24
C PRO A 59 -10.06 -5.93 -22.82
N ASP A 60 -10.14 -6.25 -21.53
CA ASP A 60 -9.66 -7.50 -20.91
C ASP A 60 -8.14 -7.68 -20.84
N THR A 61 -7.33 -6.70 -21.27
CA THR A 61 -5.88 -6.74 -21.03
C THR A 61 -5.52 -6.22 -19.64
N GLN A 62 -4.73 -6.99 -18.90
CA GLN A 62 -4.22 -6.57 -17.58
C GLN A 62 -2.95 -5.71 -17.71
N LEU A 63 -2.89 -4.63 -16.94
CA LEU A 63 -1.69 -3.81 -16.80
C LEU A 63 -0.99 -4.13 -15.48
N PHE A 64 0.32 -4.34 -15.53
CA PHE A 64 1.14 -4.50 -14.34
C PHE A 64 2.15 -3.37 -14.23
N ILE A 65 2.45 -2.96 -13.00
CA ILE A 65 3.51 -2.02 -12.70
C ILE A 65 4.49 -2.63 -11.70
N GLN A 66 5.79 -2.50 -12.01
CA GLN A 66 6.82 -2.92 -11.06
C GLN A 66 6.95 -1.87 -9.96
N MET A 67 6.90 -2.32 -8.70
CA MET A 67 7.03 -1.46 -7.53
C MET A 67 7.92 -2.11 -6.47
N ALA A 68 8.73 -1.29 -5.80
CA ALA A 68 9.45 -1.73 -4.62
C ALA A 68 8.57 -1.54 -3.38
N VAL A 69 8.15 -2.65 -2.77
CA VAL A 69 7.24 -2.68 -1.62
C VAL A 69 7.77 -3.64 -0.56
N GLY A 70 7.70 -3.25 0.71
CA GLY A 70 7.95 -4.11 1.86
C GLY A 70 6.89 -3.89 2.92
N VAL A 71 6.35 -4.97 3.49
CA VAL A 71 5.26 -4.92 4.48
C VAL A 71 5.72 -5.60 5.75
N ALA A 72 5.79 -4.86 6.85
CA ALA A 72 6.11 -5.40 8.17
C ALA A 72 4.88 -5.46 9.06
N PHE A 73 4.80 -6.55 9.82
CA PHE A 73 3.79 -6.80 10.84
C PHE A 73 4.44 -6.71 12.22
N VAL A 74 4.03 -5.74 13.03
CA VAL A 74 4.61 -5.48 14.34
C VAL A 74 3.58 -5.72 15.43
N SER A 75 4.01 -6.31 16.55
CA SER A 75 3.11 -6.56 17.68
C SER A 75 2.64 -5.24 18.30
N ARG A 76 1.48 -5.28 18.97
CA ARG A 76 1.00 -4.14 19.77
C ARG A 76 1.89 -3.91 20.99
N ASP A 77 2.51 -4.96 21.52
CA ASP A 77 3.34 -4.92 22.72
C ASP A 77 4.74 -4.31 22.46
N ASP A 78 5.11 -4.13 21.18
CA ASP A 78 6.31 -3.40 20.79
C ASP A 78 6.06 -1.89 20.98
N ASN A 79 6.41 -1.37 22.15
CA ASN A 79 6.29 0.05 22.53
C ASN A 79 7.05 1.03 21.59
N TYR A 80 7.79 0.52 20.59
CA TYR A 80 8.47 1.27 19.53
C TYR A 80 7.91 0.99 18.11
N SER A 81 6.65 0.56 18.02
CA SER A 81 5.99 -0.03 16.84
C SER A 81 6.19 0.69 15.50
N ARG A 82 6.24 2.03 15.47
CA ARG A 82 6.44 2.76 14.20
C ARG A 82 7.87 2.70 13.69
N LYS A 83 8.89 2.84 14.55
CA LYS A 83 10.30 2.77 14.11
C LYS A 83 10.66 1.35 13.69
N ILE A 84 10.35 0.38 14.55
CA ILE A 84 10.53 -1.05 14.25
C ILE A 84 9.80 -1.41 12.96
N GLY A 85 8.54 -0.97 12.81
CA GLY A 85 7.78 -1.21 11.59
C GLY A 85 8.42 -0.63 10.33
N ARG A 86 9.04 0.55 10.41
CA ARG A 86 9.78 1.13 9.29
C ARG A 86 11.03 0.32 8.97
N ASP A 87 11.85 0.04 9.98
CA ASP A 87 13.12 -0.66 9.83
C ASP A 87 12.89 -2.06 9.24
N GLU A 88 11.90 -2.79 9.77
CA GLU A 88 11.48 -4.10 9.25
C GLU A 88 10.88 -4.00 7.84
N SER A 89 10.00 -3.02 7.58
CA SER A 89 9.42 -2.88 6.24
C SER A 89 10.47 -2.55 5.18
N VAL A 90 11.52 -1.81 5.55
CA VAL A 90 12.64 -1.50 4.64
C VAL A 90 13.46 -2.74 4.31
N ARG A 91 13.73 -3.58 5.31
CA ARG A 91 14.45 -4.85 5.12
C ARG A 91 13.71 -5.83 4.20
N GLN A 92 12.39 -5.70 4.12
CA GLN A 92 11.51 -6.55 3.33
C GLN A 92 11.13 -5.92 1.98
N ILE A 93 11.72 -4.78 1.60
CA ILE A 93 11.47 -4.19 0.29
C ILE A 93 11.94 -5.17 -0.79
N THR A 94 10.99 -5.55 -1.64
CA THR A 94 11.24 -6.35 -2.84
C THR A 94 10.54 -5.70 -4.02
N GLU A 95 11.10 -5.91 -5.21
CA GLU A 95 10.43 -5.53 -6.45
C GLU A 95 9.32 -6.54 -6.74
N ILE A 96 8.09 -6.05 -6.88
CA ILE A 96 6.91 -6.84 -7.14
C ILE A 96 6.12 -6.23 -8.30
N ASP A 97 5.54 -7.07 -9.13
CA ASP A 97 4.58 -6.65 -10.15
C ASP A 97 3.20 -6.55 -9.52
N LEU A 98 2.64 -5.35 -9.54
CA LEU A 98 1.30 -5.06 -9.03
C LEU A 98 0.36 -4.78 -10.20
N GLU A 99 -0.73 -5.54 -10.27
CA GLU A 99 -1.80 -5.30 -11.23
C GLU A 99 -2.48 -3.96 -10.95
N VAL A 100 -2.72 -3.18 -12.00
CA VAL A 100 -3.54 -1.98 -11.97
C VAL A 100 -5.01 -2.38 -12.11
N VAL A 101 -5.72 -2.38 -10.99
CA VAL A 101 -7.14 -2.79 -10.92
C VAL A 101 -8.05 -1.73 -11.53
N SER A 102 -7.77 -0.45 -11.28
CA SER A 102 -8.58 0.64 -11.83
C SER A 102 -7.84 1.98 -11.79
N ILE A 103 -8.25 2.89 -12.67
CA ILE A 103 -7.79 4.27 -12.66
C ILE A 103 -8.99 5.21 -12.53
N ASN A 104 -8.97 6.03 -11.48
CA ASN A 104 -9.96 7.08 -11.26
C ASN A 104 -9.33 8.45 -11.51
N ILE A 105 -9.88 9.21 -12.44
CA ILE A 105 -9.40 10.53 -12.81
C ILE A 105 -10.48 11.56 -12.44
N ASN A 106 -10.17 12.48 -11.52
CA ASN A 106 -11.06 13.59 -11.18
C ASN A 106 -10.42 14.94 -11.53
N LYS A 107 -11.12 16.06 -11.27
CA LYS A 107 -10.64 17.40 -11.64
C LYS A 107 -9.24 17.73 -11.09
N THR A 108 -8.91 17.25 -9.90
CA THR A 108 -7.69 17.64 -9.18
C THR A 108 -6.65 16.54 -9.05
N HIS A 109 -7.04 15.28 -9.22
CA HIS A 109 -6.20 14.11 -8.94
C HIS A 109 -6.38 12.99 -9.96
N ILE A 110 -5.34 12.16 -10.01
CA ILE A 110 -5.35 10.83 -10.62
C ILE A 110 -5.11 9.83 -9.49
N TYR A 111 -5.89 8.75 -9.48
CA TYR A 111 -5.73 7.62 -8.58
C TYR A 111 -5.53 6.36 -9.42
N VAL A 112 -4.44 5.64 -9.18
CA VAL A 112 -4.17 4.32 -9.75
C VAL A 112 -4.29 3.32 -8.61
N ASN A 113 -5.34 2.50 -8.62
CA ASN A 113 -5.59 1.50 -7.60
C ASN A 113 -4.94 0.18 -8.00
N LEU A 114 -4.19 -0.40 -7.07
CA LEU A 114 -3.42 -1.61 -7.30
C LEU A 114 -4.07 -2.80 -6.61
N ALA A 115 -3.83 -4.00 -7.15
CA ALA A 115 -4.26 -5.23 -6.52
C ALA A 115 -3.65 -5.35 -5.11
N PRO A 116 -4.37 -5.93 -4.15
CA PRO A 116 -3.85 -6.14 -2.80
C PRO A 116 -2.57 -6.99 -2.82
N HIS A 117 -1.58 -6.55 -2.05
CA HIS A 117 -0.37 -7.32 -1.77
C HIS A 117 -0.20 -7.47 -0.26
N GLN A 118 -0.04 -8.72 0.20
CA GLN A 118 0.07 -9.07 1.62
C GLN A 118 -1.02 -8.40 2.49
N GLY A 119 -2.26 -8.43 2.00
CA GLY A 119 -3.43 -7.88 2.68
C GLY A 119 -3.50 -6.34 2.72
N VAL A 120 -2.71 -5.63 1.90
CA VAL A 120 -2.76 -4.18 1.75
C VAL A 120 -3.02 -3.82 0.28
N ALA A 121 -4.11 -3.11 0.01
CA ALA A 121 -4.31 -2.44 -1.27
C ALA A 121 -3.61 -1.08 -1.26
N LEU A 122 -2.83 -0.81 -2.31
CA LEU A 122 -2.13 0.45 -2.48
C LEU A 122 -2.81 1.28 -3.58
N THR A 123 -2.78 2.60 -3.40
CA THR A 123 -3.24 3.56 -4.39
C THR A 123 -2.16 4.59 -4.63
N LEU A 124 -1.74 4.74 -5.88
CA LEU A 124 -0.87 5.84 -6.29
C LEU A 124 -1.75 7.06 -6.58
N ARG A 125 -1.42 8.18 -5.95
CA ARG A 125 -2.17 9.43 -6.07
C ARG A 125 -1.27 10.54 -6.60
N LEU A 126 -1.67 11.12 -7.72
CA LEU A 126 -1.03 12.32 -8.29
C LEU A 126 -1.96 13.52 -8.18
N ASN A 127 -1.48 14.60 -7.58
CA ASN A 127 -2.15 15.90 -7.62
C ASN A 127 -1.78 16.63 -8.92
N LYS A 128 -2.79 16.90 -9.76
CA LYS A 128 -2.60 17.49 -11.10
C LYS A 128 -2.10 18.93 -11.05
N LYS A 129 -2.46 19.69 -10.01
CA LYS A 129 -2.12 21.12 -9.85
C LYS A 129 -0.69 21.29 -9.38
N THR A 130 -0.28 20.51 -8.39
CA THR A 130 1.03 20.66 -7.74
C THR A 130 2.10 19.74 -8.32
N GLY A 131 1.70 18.70 -9.06
CA GLY A 131 2.62 17.70 -9.57
C GLY A 131 3.17 16.77 -8.47
N PHE A 132 2.65 16.80 -7.25
CA PHE A 132 3.10 15.89 -6.19
C PHE A 132 2.43 14.51 -6.31
N SER A 133 3.27 13.48 -6.23
CA SER A 133 2.88 12.07 -6.15
C SER A 133 2.97 11.57 -4.71
N THR A 134 1.98 10.78 -4.30
CA THR A 134 1.86 10.16 -2.98
C THR A 134 1.36 8.74 -3.12
N ILE A 135 1.60 7.91 -2.11
CA ILE A 135 1.01 6.59 -2.00
C ILE A 135 0.06 6.62 -0.80
N THR A 136 -1.11 6.02 -0.94
CA THR A 136 -2.03 5.69 0.15
C THR A 136 -2.31 4.20 0.12
N GLY A 137 -2.94 3.67 1.16
CA GLY A 137 -3.35 2.27 1.15
C GLY A 137 -4.48 1.99 2.13
N GLN A 138 -4.99 0.77 2.05
CA GLN A 138 -6.05 0.26 2.90
C GLN A 138 -5.83 -1.22 3.20
N ILE A 139 -6.16 -1.66 4.41
CA ILE A 139 -6.17 -3.09 4.75
C ILE A 139 -7.38 -3.73 4.10
N THR A 140 -7.16 -4.79 3.31
CA THR A 140 -8.22 -5.47 2.53
C THR A 140 -8.56 -6.88 3.03
N GLY A 141 -7.92 -7.38 4.09
CA GLY A 141 -8.16 -8.72 4.62
C GLY A 141 -7.59 -8.96 6.03
N ARG A 142 -8.09 -10.01 6.71
CA ARG A 142 -7.64 -10.44 8.05
C ARG A 142 -6.20 -10.95 8.00
N ALA A 143 -5.50 -10.96 9.13
CA ALA A 143 -4.11 -11.41 9.28
C ALA A 143 -3.86 -12.91 8.99
N GLU A 144 -4.82 -13.61 8.40
CA GLU A 144 -4.79 -15.06 8.13
C GLU A 144 -4.10 -15.40 6.79
N ASP A 145 -3.90 -14.42 5.91
CA ASP A 145 -3.07 -14.57 4.69
C ASP A 145 -1.56 -14.47 5.01
N ARG A 146 -1.09 -15.22 6.00
CA ARG A 146 0.35 -15.46 6.17
C ARG A 146 0.73 -16.63 5.26
N PRO A 147 1.84 -16.56 4.50
CA PRO A 147 2.46 -17.77 3.99
C PRO A 147 2.90 -18.70 5.15
#